data_AF-X1SHM8-F1
#
_entry.id   AF-X1SHM8-F1
#
_cell.length_a   1.000
_cell.length_b   1.000
_cell.length_c   1.000
_cell.angle_alpha   90.00
_cell.angle_beta   90.00
_cell.angle_gamma   90.00
#
_symmetry.space_group_name_H-M   'P 1'
#
loop_
_entity.id
_entity.type
_entity.pdbx_description
1 polymer ?
#
loop_
_entity_poly.entity_id
_entity_poly.type
_entity_poly.pdbx_seq_one_letter_code
_entity_poly.pdbx_strand_id
1 'polypeptide(L)'
;MFWAGAFDVFDGEVARRTNLNSKAGAFLDSNLDRLSDAALIIGLILGNFLHYILGYIILFLIIMISYIRARAENEGIDMKGVGFMERADRLIILWFAFIAEFWIYYLSKLILGTPFTLFFPIFILFFTGLLILTLVQRLIFSFKALNKLDEQNKK
;
A
#
# COMPACT_ATOMS: atom_id res chain seq x y z
N MET A 1 -7.21 4.98 -10.89
CA MET A 1 -6.46 4.90 -9.62
C MET A 1 -5.23 5.79 -9.60
N PHE A 2 -4.26 5.64 -10.52
CA PHE A 2 -3.07 6.52 -10.55
C PHE A 2 -3.40 8.01 -10.63
N TRP A 3 -4.26 8.40 -11.60
CA TRP A 3 -4.70 9.79 -11.73
C TRP A 3 -5.50 10.30 -10.53
N ALA A 4 -6.30 9.44 -9.89
CA ALA A 4 -7.02 9.81 -8.68
C ALA A 4 -6.04 10.11 -7.53
N GLY A 5 -5.02 9.26 -7.32
CA GLY A 5 -3.99 9.52 -6.31
C GLY A 5 -3.11 10.74 -6.62
N ALA A 6 -2.85 11.03 -7.91
CA ALA A 6 -2.18 12.26 -8.31
C ALA A 6 -3.02 13.49 -7.97
N PHE A 7 -4.33 13.45 -8.26
CA PHE A 7 -5.25 14.54 -7.91
C PHE A 7 -5.47 14.70 -6.40
N ASP A 8 -5.45 13.63 -5.60
CA ASP A 8 -5.49 13.70 -4.13
C ASP A 8 -4.28 14.45 -3.55
N VAL A 9 -3.08 14.24 -4.10
CA VAL A 9 -1.89 14.98 -3.67
C VAL A 9 -2.03 16.47 -3.93
N PHE A 10 -2.64 16.85 -5.06
CA PHE A 10 -2.93 18.25 -5.37
C PHE A 10 -4.05 18.83 -4.50
N ASP A 11 -5.14 18.08 -4.26
CA ASP A 11 -6.26 18.54 -3.43
C ASP A 11 -5.85 18.68 -1.95
N GLY A 12 -4.98 17.80 -1.45
CA GLY A 12 -4.41 17.89 -0.11
C GLY A 12 -3.49 19.10 0.12
N GLU A 13 -2.89 19.66 -0.93
CA GLU A 13 -2.15 20.93 -0.87
C GLU A 13 -3.12 22.13 -0.88
N VAL A 14 -4.20 22.06 -1.66
CA VAL A 14 -5.27 23.08 -1.68
C VAL A 14 -5.99 23.15 -0.33
N ALA A 15 -6.33 22.00 0.27
CA ALA A 15 -6.95 21.90 1.59
C ALA A 15 -6.07 22.49 2.71
N ARG A 16 -4.74 22.27 2.64
CA ARG A 16 -3.77 22.87 3.58
C ARG A 16 -3.71 24.39 3.47
N ARG A 17 -3.79 24.94 2.26
CA ARG A 17 -3.78 26.40 2.05
C ARG A 17 -5.11 27.07 2.39
N THR A 18 -6.19 26.31 2.44
CA THR A 18 -7.54 26.79 2.74
C THR A 18 -7.99 26.55 4.18
N ASN A 19 -7.15 25.92 5.03
CA ASN A 19 -7.47 25.57 6.42
C ASN A 19 -8.72 24.65 6.57
N LEU A 20 -9.07 23.92 5.51
CA LEU A 20 -10.27 23.07 5.44
C LEU A 20 -10.05 21.63 5.94
N ASN A 21 -9.02 21.38 6.75
CA ASN A 21 -8.73 20.04 7.27
C ASN A 21 -9.72 19.65 8.37
N SER A 22 -10.76 18.88 8.01
CA SER A 22 -11.75 18.36 8.95
C SER A 22 -11.43 16.92 9.40
N LYS A 23 -11.74 16.60 10.66
CA LYS A 23 -11.60 15.22 11.18
C LYS A 23 -12.47 14.22 10.42
N ALA A 24 -13.67 14.64 10.00
CA ALA A 24 -14.56 13.82 9.20
C ALA A 24 -13.98 13.53 7.80
N GLY A 25 -13.37 14.52 7.16
CA GLY A 25 -12.68 14.36 5.88
C GLY A 25 -11.51 13.39 5.97
N ALA A 26 -10.64 13.55 6.96
CA ALA A 26 -9.51 12.64 7.16
C ALA A 26 -9.94 11.18 7.44
N PHE A 27 -11.05 11.00 8.17
CA PHE A 27 -11.66 9.68 8.37
C PHE A 27 -12.19 9.10 7.06
N LEU A 28 -12.93 9.89 6.28
CA LEU A 28 -13.48 9.44 4.99
C LEU A 28 -12.36 9.07 4.01
N ASP A 29 -11.37 9.93 3.85
CA ASP A 29 -10.19 9.74 3.00
C ASP A 29 -9.47 8.42 3.32
N SER A 30 -9.16 8.19 4.59
CA SER A 30 -8.54 6.95 5.05
C SER A 30 -9.35 5.69 4.73
N ASN A 31 -10.68 5.78 4.70
CA ASN A 31 -11.55 4.63 4.37
C ASN A 31 -11.67 4.44 2.85
N LEU A 32 -11.81 5.52 2.09
CA LEU A 32 -11.80 5.48 0.63
C LEU A 32 -10.49 4.93 0.09
N ASP A 33 -9.37 5.27 0.72
CA ASP A 33 -8.06 4.71 0.42
C ASP A 33 -8.01 3.19 0.53
N ARG A 34 -8.61 2.62 1.58
CA ARG A 34 -8.65 1.16 1.80
C ARG A 34 -9.57 0.48 0.80
N LEU A 35 -10.71 1.10 0.48
CA LEU A 35 -11.62 0.60 -0.56
C LEU A 35 -10.96 0.63 -1.94
N SER A 36 -10.20 1.69 -2.23
CA SER A 36 -9.43 1.85 -3.47
C SER A 36 -8.35 0.77 -3.57
N ASP A 37 -7.55 0.58 -2.51
CA ASP A 37 -6.54 -0.49 -2.44
C ASP A 37 -7.19 -1.88 -2.63
N ALA A 38 -8.37 -2.13 -2.04
CA ALA A 38 -9.10 -3.38 -2.20
C ALA A 38 -9.61 -3.59 -3.64
N ALA A 39 -10.21 -2.56 -4.24
CA ALA A 39 -10.70 -2.60 -5.61
C ALA A 39 -9.57 -2.89 -6.61
N LEU A 40 -8.36 -2.37 -6.38
CA LEU A 40 -7.18 -2.69 -7.18
C LEU A 40 -6.90 -4.19 -7.16
N ILE A 41 -6.72 -4.76 -5.97
CA ILE A 41 -6.34 -6.18 -5.82
C ILE A 41 -7.44 -7.10 -6.36
N ILE A 42 -8.71 -6.79 -6.09
CA ILE A 42 -9.85 -7.53 -6.64
C ILE A 42 -9.86 -7.44 -8.17
N GLY A 43 -9.62 -6.26 -8.74
CA GLY A 43 -9.49 -6.09 -10.19
C GLY A 43 -8.38 -6.94 -10.80
N LEU A 44 -7.24 -7.07 -10.11
CA LEU A 44 -6.14 -7.94 -10.57
C LEU A 44 -6.51 -9.43 -10.53
N ILE A 45 -7.26 -9.85 -9.52
CA ILE A 45 -7.76 -11.23 -9.41
C ILE A 45 -8.75 -11.50 -10.55
N LEU A 46 -9.76 -10.64 -10.73
CA LEU A 46 -10.80 -10.80 -11.76
C LEU A 46 -10.24 -10.71 -13.17
N GLY A 47 -9.20 -9.89 -13.38
CA GLY A 47 -8.48 -9.78 -14.64
C GLY A 47 -7.50 -10.93 -14.90
N ASN A 48 -7.42 -11.92 -14.00
CA ASN A 48 -6.50 -13.06 -14.08
C ASN A 48 -5.01 -12.67 -14.14
N PHE A 49 -4.66 -11.48 -13.65
CA PHE A 49 -3.28 -11.01 -13.48
C PHE A 49 -2.67 -11.48 -12.15
N LEU A 50 -3.51 -11.93 -11.22
CA LEU A 50 -3.11 -12.35 -9.88
C LEU A 50 -3.90 -13.58 -9.46
N HIS A 51 -3.20 -14.65 -9.05
CA HIS A 51 -3.86 -15.84 -8.51
C HIS A 51 -4.67 -15.48 -7.26
N TYR A 52 -5.94 -15.90 -7.20
CA TYR A 52 -6.88 -15.47 -6.16
C TYR A 52 -6.38 -15.70 -4.73
N ILE A 53 -5.73 -16.84 -4.44
CA ILE A 53 -5.16 -17.11 -3.11
C ILE A 53 -4.13 -16.04 -2.73
N LEU A 54 -3.21 -15.74 -3.64
CA LEU A 54 -2.15 -14.75 -3.39
C LEU A 54 -2.74 -13.34 -3.33
N GLY A 55 -3.75 -13.05 -4.16
CA GLY A 55 -4.50 -11.80 -4.10
C GLY A 55 -5.19 -11.57 -2.76
N TYR A 56 -5.83 -12.59 -2.18
CA TYR A 56 -6.43 -12.47 -0.84
C TYR A 56 -5.38 -12.27 0.25
N ILE A 57 -4.21 -12.91 0.15
CA ILE A 57 -3.08 -12.68 1.07
C ILE A 57 -2.61 -11.23 0.99
N ILE A 58 -2.38 -10.71 -0.22
CA ILE A 58 -1.95 -9.32 -0.44
C ILE A 58 -2.98 -8.33 0.09
N LEU A 59 -4.27 -8.57 -0.18
CA LEU A 59 -5.37 -7.76 0.32
C LEU A 59 -5.37 -7.69 1.85
N PHE A 60 -5.26 -8.84 2.51
CA PHE A 60 -5.17 -8.92 3.96
C PHE A 60 -3.96 -8.14 4.50
N LEU A 61 -2.77 -8.31 3.89
CA LEU A 61 -1.56 -7.60 4.29
C LEU A 61 -1.71 -6.08 4.19
N ILE A 62 -2.24 -5.56 3.07
CA ILE A 62 -2.42 -4.11 2.85
C ILE A 62 -3.40 -3.51 3.88
N ILE A 63 -4.50 -4.21 4.17
CA ILE A 63 -5.47 -3.79 5.18
C ILE A 63 -4.81 -3.79 6.57
N MET A 64 -4.08 -4.86 6.92
CA MET A 64 -3.41 -4.97 8.22
C MET A 64 -2.33 -3.89 8.43
N ILE A 65 -1.52 -3.60 7.40
CA ILE A 65 -0.51 -2.52 7.44
C ILE A 65 -1.15 -1.17 7.78
N SER A 66 -2.32 -0.89 7.19
CA SER A 66 -3.07 0.34 7.42
C SER A 66 -3.76 0.35 8.79
N TYR A 67 -4.25 -0.81 9.26
CA TYR A 67 -4.88 -0.97 10.57
C TYR A 67 -3.87 -0.77 11.71
N ILE A 68 -2.70 -1.40 11.65
CA ILE A 68 -1.66 -1.29 12.69
C ILE A 68 -1.27 0.17 12.88
N ARG A 69 -1.08 0.91 11.78
CA ARG A 69 -0.80 2.35 11.82
C ARG A 69 -1.92 3.11 12.55
N ALA A 70 -3.16 2.96 12.10
CA ALA A 70 -4.29 3.67 12.67
C ALA A 70 -4.50 3.33 14.15
N ARG A 71 -4.30 2.07 14.55
CA ARG A 71 -4.42 1.64 15.94
C ARG A 71 -3.30 2.22 16.81
N ALA A 72 -2.06 2.19 16.34
CA ALA A 72 -0.93 2.75 17.08
C ALA A 72 -1.04 4.28 17.22
N GLU A 73 -1.46 4.99 16.17
CA GLU A 73 -1.70 6.44 16.21
C GLU A 73 -2.83 6.80 17.19
N ASN A 74 -3.87 5.97 17.31
CA ASN A 74 -4.92 6.15 18.33
C ASN A 74 -4.41 5.98 19.77
N GLU A 75 -3.35 5.21 19.99
CA GLU A 75 -2.67 5.07 21.29
C GLU A 75 -1.59 6.16 21.51
N GLY A 76 -1.52 7.16 20.63
CA GLY A 76 -0.58 8.28 20.76
C GLY A 76 0.83 8.01 20.20
N ILE A 77 1.02 6.95 19.42
CA ILE A 77 2.31 6.66 18.77
C ILE A 77 2.37 7.32 17.39
N ASP A 78 3.43 8.10 17.14
CA ASP A 78 3.71 8.58 15.78
C ASP A 78 4.25 7.44 14.89
N MET A 79 3.52 7.15 13.82
CA MET A 79 3.82 6.07 12.87
C MET A 79 4.31 6.59 11.51
N LYS A 80 4.57 7.90 11.37
CA LYS A 80 5.10 8.48 10.13
C LYS A 80 6.46 7.87 9.77
N GLY A 81 6.62 7.44 8.52
CA GLY A 81 7.87 6.82 8.04
C GLY A 81 8.19 5.46 8.65
N VAL A 82 7.27 4.84 9.41
CA VAL A 82 7.50 3.52 10.00
C VAL A 82 7.12 2.42 9.01
N GLY A 83 8.12 1.61 8.66
CA GLY A 83 8.01 0.50 7.72
C GLY A 83 8.66 0.82 6.38
N PHE A 84 8.98 -0.22 5.61
CA PHE A 84 9.73 -0.10 4.37
C PHE A 84 8.95 0.62 3.25
N MET A 85 7.62 0.45 3.22
CA MET A 85 6.77 1.02 2.19
C MET A 85 5.53 1.70 2.79
N GLU A 86 5.29 2.93 2.34
CA GLU A 86 4.03 3.62 2.55
C GLU A 86 3.02 3.28 1.44
N ARG A 87 1.83 3.88 1.50
CA ARG A 87 0.76 3.61 0.53
C ARG A 87 1.14 4.12 -0.87
N ALA A 88 1.69 5.32 -0.96
CA ALA A 88 2.14 5.89 -2.23
C ALA A 88 3.18 4.99 -2.90
N ASP A 89 4.16 4.49 -2.14
CA ASP A 89 5.19 3.58 -2.64
C ASP A 89 4.59 2.30 -3.22
N ARG A 90 3.61 1.68 -2.52
CA ARG A 90 2.92 0.49 -3.03
C ARG A 90 2.26 0.73 -4.38
N LEU A 91 1.52 1.83 -4.51
CA LEU A 91 0.78 2.16 -5.73
C LEU A 91 1.73 2.48 -6.89
N ILE A 92 2.80 3.24 -6.61
CA ILE A 92 3.82 3.60 -7.60
C ILE A 92 4.55 2.35 -8.10
N ILE A 93 5.03 1.50 -7.18
CA ILE A 93 5.78 0.28 -7.52
C ILE A 93 4.90 -0.70 -8.32
N LEU A 94 3.63 -0.88 -7.93
CA LEU A 94 2.67 -1.69 -8.70
C LEU A 94 2.42 -1.10 -10.10
N TRP A 95 2.26 0.21 -10.22
CA TRP A 95 2.02 0.87 -11.51
C TRP A 95 3.20 0.72 -12.45
N PHE A 96 4.43 0.93 -11.97
CA PHE A 96 5.64 0.71 -12.76
C PHE A 96 5.83 -0.76 -13.14
N ALA A 97 5.47 -1.71 -12.28
CA ALA A 97 5.54 -3.13 -12.62
C ALA A 97 4.57 -3.48 -13.76
N PHE A 98 3.37 -2.90 -13.81
CA PHE A 98 2.46 -3.07 -14.94
C PHE A 98 3.03 -2.52 -16.24
N ILE A 99 3.64 -1.32 -16.20
CA ILE A 99 4.28 -0.74 -17.37
C ILE A 99 5.44 -1.62 -17.85
N ALA A 100 6.26 -2.10 -16.92
CA ALA A 100 7.38 -2.98 -17.23
C ALA A 100 6.90 -4.30 -17.86
N GLU A 101 5.89 -4.96 -17.27
CA GLU A 101 5.30 -6.19 -17.84
C GLU A 101 4.77 -5.95 -19.25
N PHE A 102 4.07 -4.83 -19.48
CA PHE A 102 3.56 -4.46 -20.80
C PHE A 102 4.70 -4.39 -21.82
N TRP A 103 5.76 -3.63 -21.54
CA TRP A 103 6.90 -3.51 -22.45
C TRP A 103 7.63 -4.84 -22.65
N ILE A 104 7.87 -5.58 -21.57
CA ILE A 104 8.53 -6.89 -21.63
C ILE A 104 7.73 -7.85 -22.51
N TYR A 105 6.41 -7.90 -22.33
CA TYR A 105 5.51 -8.75 -23.12
C TYR A 105 5.60 -8.43 -24.63
N TYR A 106 5.44 -7.17 -25.01
CA TYR A 106 5.40 -6.79 -26.43
C TYR A 106 6.78 -6.87 -27.10
N LEU A 107 7.84 -6.46 -26.39
CA LEU A 107 9.20 -6.49 -26.93
C LEU A 107 9.71 -7.92 -27.10
N SER A 108 9.47 -8.80 -26.11
CA SER A 108 9.83 -10.21 -26.22
C SER A 108 9.07 -10.92 -27.33
N LYS A 109 7.76 -10.63 -27.48
CA LYS A 109 6.97 -11.14 -28.60
C LYS A 109 7.51 -10.68 -29.95
N LEU A 110 7.96 -9.43 -30.06
CA LEU A 110 8.53 -8.89 -31.29
C LEU A 110 9.88 -9.53 -31.64
N ILE A 111 10.77 -9.71 -30.65
CA ILE A 111 12.15 -10.17 -30.88
C ILE A 111 12.24 -11.70 -30.93
N LEU A 112 11.60 -12.40 -29.99
CA LEU A 112 11.69 -13.85 -29.83
C LEU A 112 10.52 -14.61 -30.45
N GLY A 113 9.47 -13.92 -30.94
CA GLY A 113 8.24 -14.54 -31.45
C GLY A 113 7.29 -15.06 -30.37
N THR A 114 7.74 -15.14 -29.11
CA THR A 114 6.94 -15.58 -27.97
C THR A 114 6.97 -14.54 -26.84
N PRO A 115 5.82 -14.20 -26.22
CA PRO A 115 5.81 -13.26 -25.11
C PRO A 115 6.43 -13.88 -23.85
N PHE A 116 7.25 -13.10 -23.17
CA PHE A 116 7.76 -13.39 -21.83
C PHE A 116 6.81 -12.83 -20.78
N THR A 117 6.30 -13.67 -19.89
CA THR A 117 5.23 -13.34 -18.91
C THR A 117 5.61 -13.65 -17.46
N LEU A 118 6.87 -14.00 -17.19
CA LEU A 118 7.31 -14.38 -15.84
C LEU A 118 7.69 -13.19 -14.96
N PHE A 119 7.86 -12.00 -15.53
CA PHE A 119 8.27 -10.82 -14.77
C PHE A 119 7.22 -10.45 -13.70
N PHE A 120 5.95 -10.27 -14.10
CA PHE A 120 4.91 -9.86 -13.16
C PHE A 120 4.66 -10.87 -12.02
N PRO A 121 4.56 -12.20 -12.27
CA PRO A 121 4.46 -13.19 -11.20
C PRO A 121 5.63 -13.15 -10.21
N ILE A 122 6.87 -13.05 -10.69
CA ILE A 122 8.06 -12.97 -9.83
C ILE A 122 8.03 -11.68 -9.01
N PHE A 123 7.71 -10.56 -9.67
CA PHE A 123 7.55 -9.27 -9.02
C PHE A 123 6.49 -9.31 -7.91
N ILE A 124 5.34 -9.95 -8.13
CA ILE A 124 4.28 -10.05 -7.13
C ILE A 124 4.73 -10.85 -5.89
N LEU A 125 5.52 -11.91 -6.07
CA LEU A 125 6.09 -12.65 -4.94
C LEU A 125 7.05 -11.77 -4.13
N PHE A 126 7.92 -11.03 -4.81
CA PHE A 126 8.81 -10.07 -4.18
C PHE A 126 8.04 -8.96 -3.45
N PHE A 127 7.03 -8.37 -4.10
CA PHE A 127 6.14 -7.36 -3.54
C PHE A 127 5.43 -7.85 -2.28
N THR A 128 4.92 -9.08 -2.31
CA THR A 128 4.31 -9.73 -1.13
C THR A 128 5.30 -9.84 0.02
N GLY A 129 6.57 -10.18 -0.26
CA GLY A 129 7.64 -10.17 0.72
C GLY A 129 7.84 -8.79 1.37
N LEU A 130 7.86 -7.72 0.58
CA LEU A 130 7.97 -6.35 1.09
C LEU A 130 6.78 -5.93 1.96
N LEU A 131 5.57 -6.39 1.63
CA LEU A 131 4.38 -6.15 2.47
C LEU A 131 4.52 -6.84 3.82
N ILE A 132 4.94 -8.10 3.84
CA ILE A 132 5.17 -8.84 5.09
C ILE A 132 6.24 -8.13 5.93
N LEU A 133 7.35 -7.72 5.32
CA LEU A 133 8.41 -6.97 6.02
C LEU A 133 7.88 -5.66 6.63
N THR A 134 7.11 -4.89 5.86
CA THR A 134 6.50 -3.63 6.32
C THR A 134 5.54 -3.87 7.49
N LEU A 135 4.71 -4.92 7.41
CA LEU A 135 3.77 -5.30 8.46
C LEU A 135 4.51 -5.66 9.76
N VAL A 136 5.54 -6.50 9.67
CA VAL A 136 6.34 -6.92 10.83
C VAL A 136 7.06 -5.72 11.45
N GLN A 137 7.65 -4.84 10.64
CA GLN A 137 8.31 -3.63 11.13
C GLN A 137 7.34 -2.73 11.90
N ARG A 138 6.14 -2.50 11.36
CA ARG A 138 5.11 -1.71 12.03
C ARG A 138 4.67 -2.36 13.34
N LEU A 139 4.41 -3.66 13.35
CA LEU A 139 4.03 -4.39 14.57
C LEU A 139 5.10 -4.27 15.66
N ILE A 140 6.36 -4.56 15.33
CA ILE A 140 7.46 -4.53 16.30
C ILE A 140 7.68 -3.10 16.82
N PHE A 141 7.64 -2.10 15.94
CA PHE A 141 7.79 -0.71 16.33
C PHE A 141 6.66 -0.27 17.28
N SER A 142 5.40 -0.50 16.89
CA SER A 142 4.24 -0.14 17.72
C SER A 142 4.29 -0.82 19.08
N PHE A 143 4.58 -2.12 19.14
CA PHE A 143 4.66 -2.85 20.41
C PHE A 143 5.77 -2.31 21.33
N LYS A 144 6.96 -2.06 20.78
CA LYS A 144 8.08 -1.49 21.55
C LYS A 144 7.79 -0.07 22.04
N ALA A 145 7.11 0.74 21.22
CA ALA A 145 6.73 2.10 21.59
C ALA A 145 5.67 2.12 22.70
N LEU A 146 4.66 1.25 22.62
CA LEU A 146 3.63 1.11 23.66
C LEU A 146 4.23 0.70 25.01
N ASN A 147 5.10 -0.32 25.02
CA ASN A 147 5.73 -0.76 26.27
C ASN A 147 6.53 0.38 26.95
N LYS A 148 7.22 1.21 26.16
CA LYS A 148 7.94 2.37 26.70
C LYS A 148 6.99 3.44 27.28
N LEU A 149 5.85 3.67 26.64
CA LEU A 149 4.81 4.58 27.14
C LEU A 149 4.25 4.07 28.48
N ASP A 150 3.96 2.77 28.58
CA ASP A 150 3.46 2.16 29.82
C ASP A 150 4.49 2.24 30.96
N GLU A 151 5.78 2.07 30.67
CA GLU A 151 6.86 2.23 31.64
C GLU A 151 6.99 3.68 32.14
N GLN A 152 6.76 4.67 31.27
CA GLN A 152 6.77 6.08 31.65
C GLN A 152 5.57 6.46 32.51
N ASN A 153 4.38 5.94 32.19
CA ASN A 153 3.15 6.22 32.94
C ASN A 153 3.13 5.58 34.35
N LYS A 154 4.00 4.61 34.61
CA LYS A 154 4.16 3.98 35.93
C LYS A 154 5.10 4.73 36.88
N LYS A 155 5.84 5.73 36.39
CA LYS A 155 6.74 6.58 37.19
C LYS A 155 6.06 7.87 37.60
#